data_AF-A0A9E2LRQ8-F1
#
_entry.id   AF-A0A9E2LRQ8-F1
#
_cell.length_a   1.000
_cell.length_b   1.000
_cell.length_c   1.000
_cell.angle_alpha   90.00
_cell.angle_beta   90.00
_cell.angle_gamma   90.00
#
_symmetry.space_group_name_H-M   'P 1'
#
loop_
_entity.id
_entity.type
_entity.pdbx_description
1 polymer ?
#
loop_
_entity_poly.entity_id
_entity_poly.type
_entity_poly.pdbx_seq_one_letter_code
_entity_poly.pdbx_strand_id
1 'polypeptide(L)'
;MGILAELLSSKIRAEIFRILFGVAQDTELHVREIERRTGFAIGTVQTELKKLQRLDIISRVKDGNRVYYRANTAHPLYPNIRELVLKTSGLADVIKHAIGNEKGIKVAFVFGSFARQEEKANSDVDLMVVGDIGLRKLTGLLMD
;
A
#
# COMPACT_ATOMS: atom_id res chain seq x y z
N MET A 1 -23.80 10.04 8.43
CA MET A 1 -23.08 8.74 8.51
C MET A 1 -21.83 8.97 9.36
N GLY A 2 -21.48 8.06 10.27
CA GLY A 2 -20.27 8.21 11.09
C GLY A 2 -18.99 7.98 10.28
N ILE A 3 -17.85 8.50 10.77
CA ILE A 3 -16.53 8.37 10.12
C ILE A 3 -16.16 6.92 9.79
N LEU A 4 -16.57 5.97 10.63
CA LEU A 4 -16.31 4.54 10.45
C LEU A 4 -17.07 3.96 9.26
N ALA A 5 -18.36 4.29 9.12
CA ALA A 5 -19.19 3.87 8.00
C ALA A 5 -18.71 4.51 6.69
N GLU A 6 -18.26 5.78 6.79
CA GLU A 6 -17.58 6.41 5.67
C GLU A 6 -16.34 5.63 5.30
N LEU A 7 -15.43 5.30 6.23
CA LEU A 7 -14.15 4.61 6.00
C LEU A 7 -14.25 3.18 5.44
N LEU A 8 -15.23 2.37 5.82
CA LEU A 8 -15.24 0.92 5.52
C LEU A 8 -15.93 0.52 4.21
N SER A 9 -16.60 1.43 3.51
CA SER A 9 -17.60 1.09 2.48
C SER A 9 -17.13 1.14 1.01
N SER A 10 -15.88 1.52 0.71
CA SER A 10 -15.48 1.92 -0.64
C SER A 10 -14.28 1.15 -1.19
N LYS A 11 -14.47 0.47 -2.34
CA LYS A 11 -13.38 -0.21 -3.08
C LYS A 11 -12.29 0.75 -3.54
N ILE A 12 -12.67 1.93 -4.07
CA ILE A 12 -11.69 2.93 -4.51
C ILE A 12 -10.87 3.48 -3.33
N ARG A 13 -11.47 3.59 -2.15
CA ARG A 13 -10.74 4.00 -0.95
C ARG A 13 -9.70 2.98 -0.54
N ALA A 14 -10.04 1.69 -0.58
CA ALA A 14 -9.08 0.62 -0.29
C ALA A 14 -7.85 0.73 -1.21
N GLU A 15 -8.03 0.98 -2.51
CA GLU A 15 -6.92 1.20 -3.43
C GLU A 15 -6.13 2.48 -3.14
N ILE A 16 -6.81 3.60 -2.83
CA ILE A 16 -6.13 4.84 -2.43
C ILE A 16 -5.29 4.61 -1.16
N PHE A 17 -5.82 3.87 -0.18
CA PHE A 17 -5.09 3.50 1.03
C PHE A 17 -3.90 2.60 0.72
N ARG A 18 -4.07 1.57 -0.11
CA ARG A 18 -2.96 0.71 -0.55
C ARG A 18 -1.81 1.52 -1.14
N ILE A 19 -2.13 2.52 -1.96
CA ILE A 19 -1.14 3.31 -2.70
C ILE A 19 -0.49 4.40 -1.83
N LEU A 20 -1.26 5.11 -0.99
CA LEU A 20 -0.77 6.25 -0.19
C LEU A 20 -0.25 5.88 1.20
N PHE A 21 -0.70 4.76 1.77
CA PHE A 21 -0.31 4.27 3.10
C PHE A 21 0.56 3.00 3.02
N GLY A 22 0.99 2.64 1.81
CA GLY A 22 1.88 1.50 1.55
C GLY A 22 3.32 1.73 2.02
N VAL A 23 4.23 0.88 1.52
CA VAL A 23 5.62 0.76 2.01
C VAL A 23 6.47 1.99 1.71
N ALA A 24 6.25 2.63 0.55
CA ALA A 24 6.96 3.84 0.15
C ALA A 24 6.45 5.05 0.95
N GLN A 25 7.05 5.27 2.12
CA GLN A 25 6.75 6.41 2.98
C GLN A 25 7.08 7.71 2.25
N ASP A 26 6.28 8.75 2.49
CA ASP A 26 6.44 10.11 1.93
C ASP A 26 6.26 10.27 0.41
N THR A 27 5.62 9.30 -0.25
CA THR A 27 5.33 9.45 -1.68
C THR A 27 4.15 10.39 -1.90
N GLU A 28 4.43 11.63 -2.29
CA GLU A 28 3.45 12.53 -2.87
C GLU A 28 3.09 12.08 -4.29
N LEU A 29 1.82 11.77 -4.51
CA LEU A 29 1.35 11.29 -5.81
C LEU A 29 0.46 12.30 -6.50
N HIS A 30 0.78 12.56 -7.76
CA HIS A 30 -0.07 13.36 -8.63
C HIS A 30 -1.40 12.64 -8.87
N VAL A 31 -2.51 13.39 -8.99
CA VAL A 31 -3.85 12.81 -9.15
C VAL A 31 -3.96 11.83 -10.33
N ARG A 32 -3.24 12.10 -11.44
CA ARG A 32 -3.19 11.20 -12.61
C ARG A 32 -2.43 9.90 -12.36
N GLU A 33 -1.44 9.94 -11.48
CA GLU A 33 -0.72 8.73 -11.08
C GLU A 33 -1.60 7.87 -10.16
N ILE A 34 -2.39 8.49 -9.28
CA ILE A 34 -3.40 7.79 -8.47
C ILE A 34 -4.47 7.16 -9.37
N GLU A 35 -4.98 7.89 -10.36
CA GLU A 35 -5.90 7.36 -11.37
C GLU A 35 -5.34 6.09 -12.04
N ARG A 36 -4.11 6.19 -12.58
CA ARG A 36 -3.45 5.08 -13.27
C ARG A 36 -3.24 3.86 -12.36
N ARG A 37 -2.82 4.07 -11.12
CA ARG A 37 -2.54 2.98 -10.16
C ARG A 37 -3.79 2.33 -9.59
N THR A 38 -4.86 3.11 -9.39
CA THR A 38 -6.12 2.60 -8.86
C THR A 38 -6.98 1.95 -9.96
N GLY A 39 -6.81 2.35 -11.23
CA GLY A 39 -7.60 1.86 -12.36
C GLY A 39 -9.02 2.42 -12.42
N PHE A 40 -9.40 3.33 -11.52
CA PHE A 40 -10.71 3.98 -11.51
C PHE A 40 -10.69 5.28 -12.32
N ALA A 41 -11.85 5.66 -12.86
CA ALA A 41 -12.00 6.92 -13.60
C ALA A 41 -11.62 8.15 -12.75
N ILE A 42 -10.98 9.14 -13.38
CA ILE A 42 -10.49 10.37 -12.70
C ILE A 42 -11.54 11.07 -11.83
N GLY A 43 -12.80 11.15 -12.28
CA GLY A 43 -13.88 11.81 -11.53
C GLY A 43 -14.19 11.09 -10.21
N THR A 44 -14.18 9.76 -10.23
CA THR A 44 -14.38 8.92 -9.04
C THR A 44 -13.20 9.07 -8.08
N VAL A 45 -11.97 9.04 -8.61
CA VAL A 45 -10.73 9.26 -7.84
C VAL A 45 -10.74 10.64 -7.16
N GLN A 46 -11.01 11.70 -7.90
CA GLN A 46 -11.09 13.06 -7.35
C GLN A 46 -12.19 13.20 -6.31
N THR A 47 -13.33 12.56 -6.50
CA THR A 47 -14.43 12.57 -5.53
C THR A 47 -14.00 11.93 -4.22
N GLU A 48 -13.34 10.78 -4.28
CA GLU A 48 -12.88 10.09 -3.09
C GLU A 48 -11.72 10.81 -2.40
N LEU A 49 -10.75 11.34 -3.15
CA LEU A 49 -9.65 12.16 -2.61
C LEU A 49 -10.19 13.40 -1.90
N LYS A 50 -11.21 14.08 -2.45
CA LYS A 50 -11.85 15.22 -1.77
C LYS A 50 -12.50 14.82 -0.44
N LYS A 51 -13.14 13.65 -0.37
CA LYS A 51 -13.72 13.13 0.88
C LYS A 51 -12.64 12.85 1.91
N LEU A 52 -11.60 12.10 1.53
CA LEU A 52 -10.49 11.76 2.43
C LEU A 52 -9.73 12.99 2.91
N GLN A 53 -9.56 14.00 2.05
CA GLN A 53 -8.97 15.28 2.41
C GLN A 53 -9.85 16.04 3.41
N ARG A 54 -11.17 16.03 3.22
CA ARG A 54 -12.11 16.66 4.17
C ARG A 54 -12.09 15.99 5.54
N LEU A 55 -11.83 14.69 5.58
CA LEU A 55 -11.64 13.92 6.82
C LEU A 55 -10.23 14.07 7.41
N ASP A 56 -9.36 14.86 6.78
CA ASP A 56 -7.95 15.06 7.16
C ASP A 56 -7.09 13.77 7.17
N ILE A 57 -7.56 12.71 6.51
CA ILE A 57 -6.85 11.42 6.40
C ILE A 57 -5.69 11.54 5.40
N ILE A 58 -5.84 12.39 4.38
CA ILE A 58 -4.80 12.69 3.39
C ILE A 58 -4.60 14.20 3.28
N SER A 59 -3.38 14.61 2.97
CA SER A 59 -3.04 16.02 2.71
C SER A 59 -2.97 16.28 1.21
N ARG A 60 -3.40 17.49 0.80
CA ARG A 60 -3.27 17.98 -0.57
C ARG A 60 -2.12 18.98 -0.64
N VAL A 61 -1.16 18.73 -1.52
CA VAL A 61 -0.01 19.61 -1.78
C VAL A 61 -0.16 20.21 -3.17
N LYS A 62 -0.06 21.53 -3.27
CA LYS A 62 -0.05 22.24 -4.55
C LYS A 62 1.37 22.65 -4.89
N ASP A 63 1.77 22.36 -6.11
CA ASP A 63 3.03 22.81 -6.70
C ASP A 63 2.72 23.41 -8.07
N GLY A 64 2.65 24.75 -8.12
CA GLY A 64 2.12 25.51 -9.24
C GLY A 64 0.70 25.06 -9.62
N ASN A 65 0.55 24.60 -10.87
CA ASN A 65 -0.72 24.07 -11.39
C ASN A 65 -0.92 22.57 -11.12
N ARG A 66 0.04 21.90 -10.48
CA ARG A 66 -0.02 20.47 -10.16
C ARG A 66 -0.56 20.24 -8.76
N VAL A 67 -1.30 19.15 -8.61
CA VAL A 67 -1.90 18.75 -7.33
C VAL A 67 -1.43 17.35 -6.98
N TYR A 68 -0.81 17.24 -5.81
CA TYR A 68 -0.34 16.00 -5.24
C TYR A 68 -1.12 15.68 -3.96
N TYR A 69 -1.18 14.40 -3.64
CA TYR A 69 -1.77 13.88 -2.42
C TYR A 69 -0.80 12.94 -1.71
N ARG A 70 -0.81 12.98 -0.38
CA ARG A 70 -0.06 12.07 0.48
C ARG A 70 -0.89 11.69 1.69
N ALA A 71 -0.57 10.56 2.32
CA ALA A 71 -1.15 10.23 3.62
C ALA A 71 -0.81 11.31 4.66
N ASN A 72 -1.77 11.66 5.51
CA ASN A 72 -1.50 12.56 6.63
C ASN A 72 -0.93 11.74 7.80
N THR A 73 0.39 11.74 7.96
CA THR A 73 1.09 10.99 9.02
C THR A 73 0.83 11.54 10.43
N ALA A 74 0.35 12.78 10.54
CA ALA A 74 -0.04 13.39 11.81
C ALA A 74 -1.47 13.00 12.24
N HIS A 75 -2.26 12.36 11.38
CA HIS A 75 -3.64 11.98 11.70
C HIS A 75 -3.67 10.80 12.69
N PRO A 76 -4.52 10.81 13.75
CA PRO A 76 -4.55 9.75 14.76
C PRO A 76 -4.80 8.33 14.24
N LEU A 77 -5.57 8.20 13.14
CA LEU A 77 -5.85 6.91 12.50
C LEU A 77 -4.77 6.43 11.51
N TYR A 78 -3.75 7.26 11.21
CA TYR A 78 -2.67 6.87 10.30
C TYR A 78 -2.04 5.51 10.65
N PRO A 79 -1.59 5.24 11.89
CA PRO A 79 -0.97 3.95 12.22
C PRO A 79 -1.91 2.77 11.98
N ASN A 80 -3.21 2.90 12.31
CA ASN A 80 -4.18 1.83 12.13
C ASN A 80 -4.52 1.57 10.65
N ILE A 81 -4.70 2.64 9.85
CA ILE A 81 -4.96 2.50 8.40
C ILE A 81 -3.75 1.85 7.73
N ARG A 82 -2.54 2.31 8.08
CA ARG A 82 -1.29 1.74 7.58
C ARG A 82 -1.15 0.26 7.96
N GLU A 83 -1.43 -0.08 9.20
CA GLU A 83 -1.40 -1.48 9.67
C GLU A 83 -2.39 -2.36 8.88
N LEU A 84 -3.62 -1.89 8.67
CA LEU A 84 -4.61 -2.60 7.84
C LEU A 84 -4.12 -2.79 6.41
N VAL A 85 -3.53 -1.76 5.80
CA VAL A 85 -2.96 -1.85 4.45
C VAL A 85 -1.83 -2.88 4.40
N LEU A 86 -0.91 -2.85 5.37
CA LEU A 86 0.21 -3.78 5.43
C LEU A 86 -0.24 -5.23 5.59
N LYS A 87 -1.24 -5.48 6.46
CA LYS A 87 -1.80 -6.82 6.70
C LYS A 87 -2.55 -7.39 5.49
N THR A 88 -3.24 -6.54 4.73
CA THR A 88 -4.12 -7.00 3.64
C THR A 88 -3.47 -6.98 2.27
N SER A 89 -2.65 -5.98 1.99
CA SER A 89 -2.20 -5.63 0.64
C SER A 89 -0.70 -5.35 0.56
N GLY A 90 -0.09 -4.96 1.68
CA GLY A 90 1.29 -4.47 1.69
C GLY A 90 2.34 -5.56 1.70
N LEU A 91 2.06 -6.78 2.17
CA LEU A 91 3.07 -7.84 2.25
C LEU A 91 3.70 -8.18 0.88
N ALA A 92 2.87 -8.37 -0.14
CA ALA A 92 3.34 -8.61 -1.49
C ALA A 92 4.14 -7.42 -2.04
N ASP A 93 3.71 -6.19 -1.75
CA ASP A 93 4.40 -4.97 -2.15
C ASP A 93 5.73 -4.77 -1.40
N VAL A 94 5.82 -5.13 -0.11
CA VAL A 94 7.06 -5.14 0.71
C VAL A 94 8.06 -6.11 0.10
N ILE A 95 7.64 -7.37 -0.11
CA ILE A 95 8.49 -8.41 -0.68
C ILE A 95 8.93 -7.98 -2.08
N LYS A 96 8.01 -7.49 -2.91
CA LYS A 96 8.34 -7.00 -4.25
C LYS A 96 9.31 -5.82 -4.22
N HIS A 97 9.22 -4.91 -3.25
CA HIS A 97 10.18 -3.82 -3.10
C HIS A 97 11.57 -4.32 -2.72
N ALA A 98 11.64 -5.24 -1.74
CA ALA A 98 12.88 -5.81 -1.23
C ALA A 98 13.65 -6.63 -2.29
N ILE A 99 12.94 -7.48 -3.04
CA ILE A 99 13.58 -8.47 -3.92
C ILE A 99 13.26 -8.30 -5.42
N GLY A 100 12.36 -7.38 -5.79
CA GLY A 100 11.85 -7.29 -7.17
C GLY A 100 12.86 -6.81 -8.22
N ASN A 101 13.96 -6.18 -7.81
CA ASN A 101 15.03 -5.74 -8.71
C ASN A 101 16.19 -6.75 -8.83
N GLU A 102 16.13 -7.86 -8.08
CA GLU A 102 17.20 -8.86 -8.05
C GLU A 102 17.10 -9.83 -9.23
N LYS A 103 18.09 -9.76 -10.14
CA LYS A 103 18.12 -10.55 -11.38
C LYS A 103 18.21 -12.07 -11.15
N GLY A 104 18.74 -12.49 -9.99
CA GLY A 104 18.81 -13.91 -9.64
C GLY A 104 17.44 -14.54 -9.37
N ILE A 105 16.39 -13.75 -9.15
CA ILE A 105 15.06 -14.25 -8.81
C ILE A 105 14.20 -14.34 -10.07
N LYS A 106 13.75 -15.56 -10.41
CA LYS A 106 12.82 -15.80 -11.53
C LYS A 106 11.37 -15.59 -11.10
N VAL A 107 11.02 -16.10 -9.92
CA VAL A 107 9.67 -16.04 -9.34
C VAL A 107 9.77 -15.99 -7.83
N ALA A 108 8.88 -15.23 -7.19
CA ALA A 108 8.67 -15.28 -5.75
C ALA A 108 7.16 -15.19 -5.44
N PHE A 109 6.69 -15.98 -4.47
CA PHE A 109 5.29 -15.96 -4.05
C PHE A 109 5.14 -16.32 -2.58
N VAL A 110 4.14 -15.70 -1.95
CA VAL A 110 3.72 -16.01 -0.58
C VAL A 110 2.81 -17.23 -0.60
N PHE A 111 3.02 -18.16 0.33
CA PHE A 111 2.14 -19.31 0.54
C PHE A 111 1.73 -19.41 2.02
N GLY A 112 1.05 -20.50 2.39
CA GLY A 112 0.70 -20.74 3.78
C GLY A 112 -0.56 -20.00 4.24
N SER A 113 -0.58 -19.55 5.49
CA SER A 113 -1.76 -18.97 6.14
C SER A 113 -2.15 -17.62 5.52
N PHE A 114 -1.16 -16.76 5.22
CA PHE A 114 -1.35 -15.47 4.56
C PHE A 114 -1.95 -15.60 3.14
N ALA A 115 -1.49 -16.57 2.36
CA ALA A 115 -2.05 -16.80 1.02
C ALA A 115 -3.50 -17.33 1.07
N ARG A 116 -3.89 -17.96 2.18
CA ARG A 116 -5.23 -18.52 2.41
C ARG A 116 -6.16 -17.61 3.20
N GLN A 117 -5.71 -16.44 3.65
CA GLN A 117 -6.48 -15.52 4.51
C GLN A 117 -6.85 -16.13 5.87
N GLU A 118 -6.02 -17.04 6.37
CA GLU A 118 -6.19 -17.75 7.64
C GLU A 118 -5.14 -17.32 8.69
N GLU A 119 -4.35 -16.29 8.40
CA GLU A 119 -3.31 -15.78 9.26
C GLU A 119 -3.88 -15.20 10.58
N LYS A 120 -3.15 -15.42 11.66
CA LYS A 120 -3.39 -14.84 12.98
C LYS A 120 -2.34 -13.78 13.27
N ALA A 121 -2.53 -13.02 14.35
CA ALA A 121 -1.60 -11.95 14.74
C ALA A 121 -0.15 -12.41 14.95
N ASN A 122 0.08 -13.70 15.18
CA ASN A 122 1.37 -14.34 15.37
C ASN A 122 1.78 -15.28 14.21
N SER A 123 1.07 -15.23 13.08
CA SER A 123 1.42 -16.04 11.91
C SER A 123 2.69 -15.51 11.24
N ASP A 124 3.54 -16.45 10.85
CA ASP A 124 4.69 -16.23 9.99
C ASP A 124 4.27 -16.10 8.52
N VAL A 125 5.15 -15.48 7.72
CA VAL A 125 4.99 -15.34 6.28
C VAL A 125 5.89 -16.36 5.59
N ASP A 126 5.26 -17.30 4.89
CA ASP A 126 5.97 -18.27 4.07
C ASP A 126 6.26 -17.69 2.67
N LEU A 127 7.53 -17.51 2.33
CA LEU A 127 7.96 -17.00 1.02
C LEU A 127 8.72 -18.09 0.25
N MET A 128 8.21 -18.46 -0.92
CA MET A 128 8.93 -19.31 -1.88
C MET A 128 9.63 -18.43 -2.91
N VAL A 129 10.93 -18.68 -3.12
CA VAL A 129 11.74 -18.01 -4.14
C VAL A 129 12.33 -19.05 -5.08
N VAL A 130 12.13 -18.87 -6.38
CA VAL A 130 12.67 -19.72 -7.45
C VAL A 130 13.65 -18.89 -8.26
N GLY A 131 14.90 -19.32 -8.34
CA GLY A 131 15.93 -18.56 -9.04
C GLY A 131 17.35 -19.04 -8.76
N ASP A 132 18.32 -18.32 -9.31
CA ASP A 132 19.74 -18.48 -9.04
C ASP A 132 20.17 -17.43 -7.99
N ILE A 133 19.72 -17.65 -6.75
CA ILE A 133 20.08 -16.83 -5.61
C ILE A 133 20.33 -17.70 -4.37
N GLY A 134 21.46 -17.45 -3.70
CA GLY A 134 21.77 -18.11 -2.43
C GLY A 134 20.99 -17.51 -1.26
N LEU A 135 20.62 -18.35 -0.30
CA LEU A 135 19.82 -17.97 0.88
C LEU A 135 20.40 -16.76 1.62
N ARG A 136 21.73 -16.69 1.80
CA ARG A 136 22.41 -15.58 2.49
C ARG A 136 22.18 -14.23 1.82
N LYS A 137 22.20 -14.19 0.48
CA LYS A 137 21.94 -12.96 -0.29
C LYS A 137 20.47 -12.58 -0.18
N LEU A 138 19.58 -13.56 -0.32
CA LEU A 138 18.14 -13.36 -0.18
C LEU A 138 17.76 -12.81 1.20
N THR A 139 18.31 -13.37 2.28
CA THR A 139 18.05 -12.88 3.65
C THR A 139 18.56 -11.47 3.87
N GLY A 140 19.70 -11.10 3.26
CA GLY A 140 20.20 -9.73 3.32
C GLY A 140 19.21 -8.73 2.71
N LEU A 141 18.67 -9.04 1.53
CA LEU A 141 17.68 -8.19 0.85
C LEU A 141 16.36 -8.02 1.63
N LEU A 142 15.98 -8.99 2.46
CA LEU A 142 14.75 -8.97 3.24
C LEU A 142 14.89 -8.32 4.62
N MET A 143 16.11 -8.00 5.06
CA MET A 143 16.40 -7.39 6.36
C MET A 143 16.69 -5.88 6.29
N ASP A 144 16.80 -5.32 5.08
CA ASP A 144 16.98 -3.88 4.80
C ASP A 144 15.63 -3.16 4.65
#